data_AF-A0A963C037-F1
#
_entry.id   AF-A0A963C037-F1
#
_cell.length_a   1.000
_cell.length_b   1.000
_cell.length_c   1.000
_cell.angle_alpha   90.00
_cell.angle_beta   90.00
_cell.angle_gamma   90.00
#
_symmetry.space_group_name_H-M   'P 1'
#
loop_
_entity.id
_entity.type
_entity.pdbx_description
1 polymer ?
#
loop_
_entity_poly.entity_id
_entity_poly.type
_entity_poly.pdbx_seq_one_letter_code
_entity_poly.pdbx_strand_id
1 'polypeptide(L)'
;MSNLLGGLNPPQLAAVTLPPQHALVLAGAGSGKTRVLTTRIAWLIQTGQVGPQGILAVTFTNKAAKEMLARLTAMLPINTRGMWIGTFHGLCNRLLRAHHRDAGLPQLFQILDSADQLAAIKRLLKGLNVDDEKFPPRDLANFINGQKEAGLRPDAVEAWDEYTRKRVELYREYEAQCQREGVVDFAELLLRSYELLQRHEPIRHHYQSRFRNILV
;
A
#
# COMPACT_ATOMS: atom_id res chain seq x y z
N MET A 1 -15.78 -25.04 20.83
CA MET A 1 -15.61 -24.57 19.44
C MET A 1 -16.26 -23.20 19.33
N SER A 2 -15.49 -22.17 18.99
CA SER A 2 -16.02 -20.80 18.87
C SER A 2 -17.11 -20.77 17.81
N ASN A 3 -18.33 -20.37 18.17
CA ASN A 3 -19.41 -20.16 17.20
C ASN A 3 -19.11 -18.87 16.38
N LEU A 4 -18.12 -18.92 15.49
CA LEU A 4 -17.69 -17.78 14.66
C LEU A 4 -18.84 -17.15 13.88
N LEU A 5 -19.80 -17.98 13.46
CA LEU A 5 -20.97 -17.59 12.69
C LEU A 5 -22.13 -17.10 13.57
N GLY A 6 -21.99 -17.21 14.89
CA GLY A 6 -22.99 -16.79 15.86
C GLY A 6 -23.29 -15.30 15.78
N GLY A 7 -24.58 -14.97 15.71
CA GLY A 7 -25.07 -13.58 15.70
C GLY A 7 -24.76 -12.81 14.42
N LEU A 8 -24.48 -13.49 13.31
CA LEU A 8 -24.50 -12.91 11.96
C LEU A 8 -25.93 -12.92 11.42
N ASN A 9 -26.35 -11.83 10.77
CA ASN A 9 -27.58 -11.84 10.00
C ASN A 9 -27.40 -12.60 8.66
N PRO A 10 -28.46 -12.95 7.92
CA PRO A 10 -28.32 -13.76 6.71
C PRO A 10 -27.37 -13.17 5.64
N PRO A 11 -27.38 -11.86 5.32
CA PRO A 11 -26.40 -11.26 4.41
C PRO A 11 -24.95 -11.36 4.90
N GLN A 12 -24.70 -11.14 6.19
CA GLN A 12 -23.36 -11.25 6.78
C GLN A 12 -22.87 -12.70 6.75
N LEU A 13 -23.75 -13.66 7.07
CA LEU A 13 -23.42 -15.08 7.01
C LEU A 13 -23.03 -15.48 5.59
N ALA A 14 -23.82 -15.09 4.58
CA ALA A 14 -23.53 -15.35 3.17
C ALA A 14 -22.19 -14.74 2.72
N ALA A 15 -21.87 -13.52 3.16
CA ALA A 15 -20.60 -12.87 2.86
C ALA A 15 -19.40 -13.59 3.53
N VAL A 16 -19.57 -14.07 4.77
CA VAL A 16 -18.53 -14.79 5.51
C VAL A 16 -18.25 -16.15 4.88
N THR A 17 -19.28 -16.91 4.52
CA THR A 17 -19.16 -18.29 4.04
C THR A 17 -19.04 -18.41 2.53
N LEU A 18 -18.97 -17.29 1.81
CA LEU A 18 -18.88 -17.25 0.35
C LEU A 18 -17.74 -18.16 -0.17
N PRO A 19 -18.00 -19.03 -1.18
CA PRO A 19 -16.98 -19.89 -1.77
C PRO A 19 -15.85 -19.08 -2.43
N PRO A 20 -14.74 -19.73 -2.85
CA PRO A 20 -13.65 -19.06 -3.54
C PRO A 20 -14.08 -18.45 -4.88
N GLN A 21 -14.33 -17.14 -4.88
CA GLN A 21 -14.71 -16.37 -6.07
C GLN A 21 -14.43 -14.88 -5.87
N HIS A 22 -14.46 -14.11 -6.96
CA HIS A 22 -14.48 -12.65 -6.89
C HIS A 22 -15.83 -12.16 -6.38
N ALA A 23 -15.83 -11.23 -5.43
CA ALA A 23 -17.05 -10.74 -4.81
C ALA A 23 -16.94 -9.28 -4.38
N LEU A 24 -18.07 -8.58 -4.49
CA LEU A 24 -18.25 -7.22 -3.99
C LEU A 24 -19.33 -7.25 -2.90
N VAL A 25 -18.97 -6.88 -1.68
CA VAL A 25 -19.90 -6.79 -0.55
C VAL A 25 -20.24 -5.32 -0.30
N LEU A 26 -21.42 -4.90 -0.74
CA LEU A 26 -21.93 -3.55 -0.50
C LEU A 26 -22.47 -3.42 0.92
N ALA A 27 -21.95 -2.45 1.68
CA ALA A 27 -22.24 -2.37 3.11
C ALA A 27 -22.28 -0.91 3.61
N GLY A 28 -23.46 -0.48 4.05
CA GLY A 28 -23.71 0.87 4.60
C GLY A 28 -22.96 1.14 5.91
N ALA A 29 -23.05 2.38 6.41
CA ALA A 29 -22.55 2.71 7.75
C ALA A 29 -23.21 1.82 8.82
N GLY A 30 -22.46 1.41 9.84
CA GLY A 30 -22.97 0.58 10.94
C GLY A 30 -23.32 -0.89 10.61
N SER A 31 -23.27 -1.31 9.35
CA SER A 31 -23.64 -2.68 8.89
C SER A 31 -22.72 -3.83 9.36
N GLY A 32 -21.65 -3.52 10.10
CA GLY A 32 -20.71 -4.53 10.61
C GLY A 32 -19.62 -4.96 9.63
N LYS A 33 -19.25 -4.13 8.65
CA LYS A 33 -18.17 -4.40 7.66
C LYS A 33 -16.91 -5.07 8.26
N THR A 34 -16.34 -4.46 9.29
CA THR A 34 -15.14 -4.97 9.95
C THR A 34 -15.38 -6.34 10.58
N ARG A 35 -16.56 -6.58 11.15
CA ARG A 35 -16.96 -7.88 11.69
C ARG A 35 -17.03 -8.92 10.58
N VAL A 36 -17.67 -8.61 9.46
CA VAL A 36 -17.75 -9.52 8.30
C VAL A 36 -16.36 -9.89 7.78
N LEU A 37 -15.48 -8.91 7.57
CA LEU A 37 -14.12 -9.15 7.08
C LEU A 37 -13.29 -10.01 8.03
N THR A 38 -13.28 -9.68 9.32
CA THR A 38 -12.52 -10.45 10.33
C THR A 38 -13.09 -11.84 10.54
N THR A 39 -14.42 -11.99 10.56
CA THR A 39 -15.05 -13.32 10.63
C THR A 39 -14.79 -14.15 9.38
N ARG A 40 -14.78 -13.55 8.18
CA ARG A 40 -14.42 -14.26 6.94
C ARG A 40 -12.99 -14.78 7.00
N ILE A 41 -12.03 -13.95 7.42
CA ILE A 41 -10.64 -14.37 7.58
C ILE A 41 -10.54 -15.53 8.58
N ALA A 42 -11.21 -15.41 9.74
CA ALA A 42 -11.21 -16.48 10.74
C ALA A 42 -11.87 -17.77 10.23
N TRP A 43 -12.97 -17.66 9.49
CA TRP A 43 -13.67 -18.78 8.87
C TRP A 43 -12.80 -19.53 7.86
N LEU A 44 -12.14 -18.80 6.95
CA LEU A 44 -11.24 -19.38 5.95
C LEU A 44 -10.09 -20.16 6.60
N ILE A 45 -9.56 -19.66 7.72
CA ILE A 45 -8.48 -20.34 8.46
C ILE A 45 -9.01 -21.55 9.23
N GLN A 46 -10.09 -21.40 10.03
CA GLN A 46 -10.60 -22.50 10.87
C GLN A 46 -11.13 -23.68 10.05
N THR A 47 -11.66 -23.42 8.86
CA THR A 47 -12.15 -24.46 7.96
C THR A 47 -11.07 -25.07 7.07
N GLY A 48 -9.80 -24.66 7.23
CA GLY A 48 -8.68 -25.20 6.47
C GLY A 48 -8.63 -24.79 5.00
N GLN A 49 -9.45 -23.83 4.57
CA GLN A 49 -9.47 -23.35 3.18
C GLN A 49 -8.18 -22.59 2.83
N VAL A 50 -7.56 -21.90 3.80
CA VAL A 50 -6.28 -21.21 3.62
C VAL A 50 -5.50 -21.15 4.92
N GLY A 51 -4.17 -21.29 4.83
CA GLY A 51 -3.29 -21.00 5.96
C GLY A 51 -3.18 -19.48 6.23
N PRO A 52 -2.76 -19.05 7.43
CA PRO A 52 -2.67 -17.63 7.79
C PRO A 52 -1.78 -16.79 6.87
N GLN A 53 -0.77 -17.42 6.25
CA GLN A 53 0.16 -16.78 5.33
C GLN A 53 -0.41 -16.54 3.93
N GLY A 54 -1.53 -17.16 3.60
CA GLY A 54 -2.19 -17.05 2.29
C GLY A 54 -3.28 -15.99 2.22
N ILE A 55 -3.38 -15.15 3.24
CA ILE A 55 -4.33 -14.04 3.33
C ILE A 55 -3.58 -12.72 3.21
N LEU A 56 -4.06 -11.86 2.29
CA LEU A 56 -3.74 -10.44 2.23
C LEU A 56 -5.01 -9.66 2.60
N ALA A 57 -4.99 -8.90 3.69
CA ALA A 57 -6.09 -8.03 4.07
C ALA A 57 -5.62 -6.58 4.15
N VAL A 58 -6.21 -5.72 3.33
CA VAL A 58 -5.82 -4.32 3.18
C VAL A 58 -6.88 -3.41 3.79
N THR A 59 -6.47 -2.29 4.35
CA THR A 59 -7.37 -1.25 4.84
C THR A 59 -6.73 0.14 4.66
N PHE A 60 -7.48 1.21 4.91
CA PHE A 60 -6.98 2.57 4.71
C PHE A 60 -6.26 3.15 5.92
N THR A 61 -6.54 2.66 7.13
CA THR A 61 -5.98 3.26 8.36
C THR A 61 -5.22 2.27 9.22
N ASN A 62 -4.17 2.75 9.89
CA ASN A 62 -3.43 1.95 10.86
C ASN A 62 -4.31 1.51 12.04
N LYS A 63 -5.31 2.34 12.42
CA LYS A 63 -6.29 2.00 13.45
C LYS A 63 -7.12 0.78 13.04
N ALA A 64 -7.67 0.78 11.83
CA ALA A 64 -8.44 -0.35 11.32
C ALA A 64 -7.59 -1.62 11.21
N ALA A 65 -6.33 -1.51 10.73
CA ALA A 65 -5.44 -2.66 10.64
C ALA A 65 -5.15 -3.28 12.02
N LYS A 66 -4.85 -2.45 13.02
CA LYS A 66 -4.63 -2.88 14.41
C LYS A 66 -5.89 -3.51 15.01
N GLU A 67 -7.06 -2.92 14.78
CA GLU A 67 -8.33 -3.44 15.25
C GLU A 67 -8.65 -4.81 14.63
N MET A 68 -8.46 -4.96 13.31
CA MET A 68 -8.65 -6.24 12.62
C MET A 68 -7.72 -7.33 13.18
N LEU A 69 -6.44 -7.02 13.38
CA LEU A 69 -5.48 -7.95 13.98
C LEU A 69 -5.88 -8.34 15.41
N ALA A 70 -6.28 -7.37 16.24
CA ALA A 70 -6.71 -7.64 17.62
C ALA A 70 -7.93 -8.56 17.66
N ARG A 71 -8.92 -8.33 16.79
CA ARG A 71 -10.10 -9.21 16.65
C ARG A 71 -9.69 -10.62 16.24
N LEU A 72 -8.83 -10.76 15.23
CA LEU A 72 -8.37 -12.08 14.77
C LEU A 72 -7.59 -12.84 15.83
N THR A 73 -6.74 -12.16 16.59
CA THR A 73 -6.01 -12.76 17.72
C THR A 73 -6.97 -13.30 18.79
N ALA A 74 -8.10 -12.63 19.03
CA ALA A 74 -9.12 -13.11 19.96
C ALA A 74 -9.96 -14.27 19.39
N MET A 75 -10.09 -14.36 18.06
CA MET A 75 -10.94 -15.36 17.37
C MET A 75 -10.21 -16.67 17.05
N LEU A 76 -8.88 -16.64 16.93
CA LEU A 76 -8.09 -17.75 16.44
C LEU A 76 -7.00 -18.15 17.45
N PRO A 77 -6.84 -19.44 17.76
CA PRO A 77 -5.76 -19.94 18.61
C PRO A 77 -4.45 -20.07 17.83
N ILE A 78 -4.05 -19.02 17.10
CA ILE A 78 -2.84 -18.98 16.28
C ILE A 78 -2.05 -17.70 16.55
N ASN A 79 -0.77 -17.72 16.21
CA ASN A 79 0.00 -16.49 16.14
C ASN A 79 -0.39 -15.71 14.87
N THR A 80 -1.11 -14.60 15.05
CA THR A 80 -1.49 -13.68 13.96
C THR A 80 -0.33 -12.75 13.57
N ARG A 81 0.76 -12.73 14.34
CA ARG A 81 1.97 -11.95 14.03
C ARG A 81 2.57 -12.44 12.72
N GLY A 82 2.73 -11.51 11.78
CA GLY A 82 3.29 -11.80 10.47
C GLY A 82 2.25 -12.12 9.39
N MET A 83 0.95 -12.20 9.71
CA MET A 83 -0.09 -12.15 8.68
C MET A 83 0.03 -10.85 7.86
N TRP A 84 -0.39 -10.89 6.60
CA TRP A 84 -0.36 -9.72 5.71
C TRP A 84 -1.63 -8.90 5.87
N ILE A 85 -1.77 -8.27 7.05
CA ILE A 85 -2.91 -7.43 7.41
C ILE A 85 -2.39 -6.03 7.72
N GLY A 86 -2.80 -5.03 6.95
CA GLY A 86 -2.20 -3.70 7.07
C GLY A 86 -2.82 -2.66 6.15
N THR A 87 -2.22 -1.48 6.13
CA THR A 87 -2.55 -0.45 5.14
C THR A 87 -1.83 -0.73 3.82
N PHE A 88 -2.30 -0.13 2.71
CA PHE A 88 -1.60 -0.19 1.43
C PHE A 88 -0.11 0.16 1.59
N HIS A 89 0.19 1.32 2.19
CA HIS A 89 1.56 1.76 2.46
C HIS A 89 2.33 0.82 3.39
N GLY A 90 1.72 0.35 4.48
CA GLY A 90 2.39 -0.56 5.42
C GLY A 90 2.77 -1.89 4.78
N LEU A 91 1.90 -2.43 3.91
CA LEU A 91 2.13 -3.67 3.18
C LEU A 91 3.14 -3.48 2.04
N CYS A 92 3.09 -2.34 1.32
CA CYS A 92 4.09 -1.97 0.33
C CYS A 92 5.48 -1.80 0.95
N ASN A 93 5.59 -1.10 2.09
CA ASN A 93 6.85 -1.00 2.83
C ASN A 93 7.36 -2.39 3.23
N ARG A 94 6.49 -3.28 3.75
CA ARG A 94 6.88 -4.66 4.07
C ARG A 94 7.40 -5.43 2.85
N LEU A 95 6.74 -5.29 1.70
CA LEU A 95 7.15 -5.88 0.43
C LEU A 95 8.52 -5.38 0.00
N LEU A 96 8.71 -4.06 -0.04
CA LEU A 96 9.95 -3.41 -0.47
C LEU A 96 11.11 -3.72 0.49
N ARG A 97 10.87 -3.84 1.79
CA ARG A 97 11.92 -4.27 2.74
C ARG A 97 12.39 -5.69 2.49
N ALA A 98 11.45 -6.59 2.16
CA ALA A 98 11.77 -7.99 1.87
C ALA A 98 12.56 -8.14 0.56
N HIS A 99 12.30 -7.29 -0.42
CA HIS A 99 12.87 -7.35 -1.78
C HIS A 99 13.63 -6.07 -2.14
N HIS A 100 14.34 -5.49 -1.19
CA HIS A 100 14.92 -4.16 -1.35
C HIS A 100 15.92 -4.10 -2.52
N ARG A 101 16.70 -5.18 -2.73
CA ARG A 101 17.67 -5.27 -3.83
C ARG A 101 16.99 -5.23 -5.19
N ASP A 102 15.97 -6.06 -5.36
CA ASP A 102 15.18 -6.14 -6.60
C ASP A 102 14.38 -4.87 -6.86
N ALA A 103 14.00 -4.15 -5.79
CA ALA A 103 13.36 -2.85 -5.87
C ALA A 103 14.34 -1.69 -6.10
N GLY A 104 15.65 -1.94 -6.19
CA GLY A 104 16.68 -0.90 -6.35
C GLY A 104 16.83 0.01 -5.14
N LEU A 105 16.50 -0.47 -3.94
CA LEU A 105 16.52 0.29 -2.69
C LEU A 105 17.60 -0.21 -1.72
N PRO A 106 18.23 0.69 -0.94
CA PRO A 106 19.02 0.30 0.21
C PRO A 106 18.19 -0.48 1.23
N GLN A 107 18.78 -1.45 1.92
CA GLN A 107 18.06 -2.28 2.91
C GLN A 107 17.35 -1.44 3.98
N LEU A 108 18.02 -0.37 4.43
CA LEU A 108 17.57 0.57 5.45
C LEU A 108 17.13 1.91 4.85
N PHE A 109 16.55 1.92 3.65
CA PHE A 109 15.99 3.15 3.04
C PHE A 109 15.10 3.91 4.04
N GLN A 110 15.13 5.23 4.06
CA GLN A 110 14.27 6.01 4.96
C GLN A 110 12.98 6.42 4.27
N ILE A 111 11.88 6.54 5.03
CA ILE A 111 10.61 7.01 4.51
C ILE A 111 10.45 8.47 4.90
N LEU A 112 10.32 9.35 3.91
CA LEU A 112 10.05 10.76 4.12
C LEU A 112 8.57 10.94 4.45
N ASP A 113 8.28 11.66 5.52
CA ASP A 113 6.95 12.20 5.72
C ASP A 113 6.71 13.44 4.82
N SER A 114 5.51 14.02 4.91
CA SER A 114 5.15 15.19 4.10
C SER A 114 6.00 16.42 4.39
N ALA A 115 6.46 16.61 5.64
CA ALA A 115 7.32 17.73 6.01
C ALA A 115 8.75 17.53 5.50
N ASP A 116 9.26 16.30 5.61
CA ASP A 116 10.59 15.92 5.12
C ASP A 116 10.65 15.98 3.59
N GLN A 117 9.61 15.51 2.89
CA GLN A 117 9.49 15.64 1.43
C GLN A 117 9.49 17.12 1.01
N LEU A 118 8.71 17.96 1.70
CA LEU A 118 8.67 19.40 1.41
C LEU A 118 10.04 20.06 1.64
N ALA A 119 10.73 19.69 2.71
CA ALA A 119 12.07 20.19 3.01
C ALA A 119 13.10 19.73 1.97
N ALA A 120 13.01 18.49 1.48
CA ALA A 120 13.85 17.99 0.38
C ALA A 120 13.62 18.78 -0.91
N ILE A 121 12.36 19.03 -1.27
CA ILE A 121 12.01 19.82 -2.46
C ILE A 121 12.51 21.26 -2.35
N LYS A 122 12.37 21.91 -1.19
CA LYS A 122 12.93 23.27 -0.98
C LYS A 122 14.45 23.32 -1.19
N ARG A 123 15.17 22.32 -0.67
CA ARG A 123 16.62 22.21 -0.87
C ARG A 123 16.98 21.99 -2.34
N LEU A 124 16.20 21.15 -3.04
CA LEU A 124 16.36 20.90 -4.47
C LEU A 124 16.21 22.18 -5.29
N LEU A 125 15.12 22.93 -5.10
CA LEU A 125 14.86 24.17 -5.84
C LEU A 125 15.95 25.21 -5.60
N LYS A 126 16.38 25.38 -4.34
CA LYS A 126 17.50 26.25 -4.00
C LYS A 126 18.81 25.82 -4.69
N GLY A 127 19.11 24.53 -4.70
CA GLY A 127 20.32 24.00 -5.34
C GLY A 127 20.34 24.17 -6.86
N LEU A 128 19.17 24.18 -7.50
CA LEU A 128 19.00 24.37 -8.93
C LEU A 128 18.77 25.84 -9.34
N ASN A 129 18.81 26.78 -8.38
CA ASN A 129 18.47 28.19 -8.58
C ASN A 129 17.10 28.39 -9.26
N VAL A 130 16.09 27.61 -8.85
CA VAL A 130 14.71 27.73 -9.34
C VAL A 130 13.94 28.70 -8.45
N ASP A 131 13.24 29.63 -9.10
CA ASP A 131 12.32 30.58 -8.47
C ASP A 131 11.15 29.85 -7.79
N ASP A 132 11.05 29.98 -6.46
CA ASP A 132 10.04 29.35 -5.63
C ASP A 132 8.70 30.11 -5.57
N GLU A 133 8.64 31.34 -6.07
CA GLU A 133 7.37 32.03 -6.36
C GLU A 133 6.74 31.45 -7.62
N LYS A 134 7.55 31.18 -8.65
CA LYS A 134 7.07 30.57 -9.90
C LYS A 134 6.79 29.07 -9.73
N PHE A 135 7.58 28.36 -8.94
CA PHE A 135 7.39 26.93 -8.67
C PHE A 135 7.27 26.67 -7.15
N PRO A 136 6.11 26.95 -6.54
CA PRO A 136 5.92 26.75 -5.12
C PRO A 136 6.25 25.31 -4.69
N PRO A 137 7.10 25.10 -3.66
CA PRO A 137 7.54 23.76 -3.25
C PRO A 137 6.39 22.79 -2.93
N ARG A 138 5.29 23.31 -2.37
CA ARG A 138 4.09 22.52 -2.05
C ARG A 138 3.36 22.05 -3.30
N ASP A 139 3.27 22.90 -4.31
CA ASP A 139 2.58 22.57 -5.57
C ASP A 139 3.40 21.60 -6.42
N LEU A 140 4.72 21.66 -6.30
CA LEU A 140 5.62 20.65 -6.86
C LEU A 140 5.53 19.33 -6.11
N ALA A 141 5.46 19.33 -4.78
CA ALA A 141 5.25 18.10 -3.99
C ALA A 141 3.93 17.41 -4.40
N ASN A 142 2.84 18.19 -4.49
CA ASN A 142 1.53 17.70 -4.93
C ASN A 142 1.58 17.16 -6.37
N PHE A 143 2.32 17.82 -7.27
CA PHE A 143 2.55 17.33 -8.62
C PHE A 143 3.16 15.94 -8.61
N ILE A 144 4.30 15.81 -7.93
CA ILE A 144 5.11 14.60 -7.89
C ILE A 144 4.28 13.45 -7.30
N ASN A 145 3.62 13.69 -6.17
CA ASN A 145 2.75 12.69 -5.54
C ASN A 145 1.61 12.27 -6.47
N GLY A 146 0.95 13.23 -7.14
CA GLY A 146 -0.10 12.92 -8.11
C GLY A 146 0.39 12.09 -9.30
N GLN A 147 1.57 12.38 -9.84
CA GLN A 147 2.17 11.57 -10.91
C GLN A 147 2.51 10.16 -10.42
N LYS A 148 3.08 10.02 -9.22
CA LYS A 148 3.40 8.71 -8.63
C LYS A 148 2.15 7.88 -8.36
N GLU A 149 1.10 8.49 -7.84
CA GLU A 149 -0.20 7.85 -7.61
C GLU A 149 -0.88 7.41 -8.91
N ALA A 150 -0.68 8.15 -10.00
CA ALA A 150 -1.12 7.78 -11.35
C ALA A 150 -0.26 6.68 -12.00
N GLY A 151 0.82 6.24 -11.35
CA GLY A 151 1.72 5.23 -11.89
C GLY A 151 2.81 5.78 -12.82
N LEU A 152 3.04 7.10 -12.83
CA LEU A 152 3.88 7.77 -13.81
C LEU A 152 5.25 8.17 -13.25
N ARG A 153 6.30 7.69 -13.91
CA ARG A 153 7.66 8.22 -13.80
C ARG A 153 7.81 9.46 -14.68
N PRO A 154 8.81 10.33 -14.45
CA PRO A 154 8.99 11.58 -15.20
C PRO A 154 8.92 11.41 -16.72
N ASP A 155 9.52 10.33 -17.25
CA ASP A 155 9.58 10.06 -18.69
C ASP A 155 8.23 9.68 -19.32
N ALA A 156 7.24 9.32 -18.50
CA ALA A 156 5.88 8.97 -18.93
C ALA A 156 4.88 10.12 -18.74
N VAL A 157 5.30 11.27 -18.17
CA VAL A 157 4.42 12.41 -17.95
C VAL A 157 4.34 13.25 -19.23
N GLU A 158 3.14 13.36 -19.80
CA GLU A 158 2.90 14.24 -20.94
C GLU A 158 2.93 15.72 -20.51
N ALA A 159 3.72 16.53 -21.22
CA ALA A 159 3.93 17.94 -20.89
C ALA A 159 3.86 18.83 -22.15
N TRP A 160 2.72 19.50 -22.29
CA TRP A 160 2.39 20.30 -23.47
C TRP A 160 2.88 21.75 -23.36
N ASP A 161 2.89 22.31 -22.14
CA ASP A 161 3.32 23.67 -21.84
C ASP A 161 4.68 23.72 -21.12
N GLU A 162 5.37 24.86 -21.20
CA GLU A 162 6.70 25.04 -20.60
C GLU A 162 6.70 24.89 -19.07
N TYR A 163 5.61 25.28 -18.41
CA TYR A 163 5.51 25.20 -16.95
C TYR A 163 5.45 23.74 -16.49
N THR A 164 4.64 22.91 -17.14
CA THR A 164 4.58 21.46 -16.88
C THR A 164 5.88 20.77 -17.25
N ARG A 165 6.52 21.11 -18.38
CA ARG A 165 7.83 20.56 -18.75
C ARG A 165 8.88 20.82 -17.67
N LYS A 166 8.89 22.02 -17.10
CA LYS A 166 9.80 22.33 -15.99
C LYS A 166 9.48 21.54 -14.72
N ARG A 167 8.20 21.32 -14.40
CA ARG A 167 7.81 20.44 -13.26
C ARG A 167 8.25 18.99 -13.47
N VAL A 168 8.19 18.47 -14.70
CA VAL A 168 8.68 17.13 -15.03
C VAL A 168 10.20 17.03 -14.88
N GLU A 169 10.94 18.04 -15.33
CA GLU A 169 12.40 18.13 -15.09
C GLU A 169 12.72 18.11 -13.59
N LEU A 170 12.02 18.92 -12.79
CA LEU A 170 12.23 18.96 -11.34
C LEU A 170 11.82 17.66 -10.64
N TYR A 171 10.77 16.99 -11.12
CA TYR A 171 10.41 15.66 -10.65
C TYR A 171 11.57 14.68 -10.90
N ARG A 172 12.16 14.66 -12.10
CA ARG A 172 13.31 13.81 -12.43
C ARG A 172 14.51 14.06 -11.49
N GLU A 173 14.83 15.33 -11.23
CA GLU A 173 15.92 15.69 -10.31
C GLU A 173 15.62 15.29 -8.87
N TYR A 174 14.37 15.44 -8.42
CA TYR A 174 13.91 14.98 -7.12
C TYR A 174 14.06 13.46 -6.97
N GLU A 175 13.65 12.67 -7.97
CA GLU A 175 13.81 11.22 -7.94
C GLU A 175 15.27 10.81 -7.89
N ALA A 176 16.12 11.45 -8.69
CA ALA A 176 17.54 11.19 -8.70
C ALA A 176 18.18 11.50 -7.34
N GLN A 177 17.76 12.59 -6.69
CA GLN A 177 18.19 12.91 -5.32
C GLN A 177 17.73 11.85 -4.31
N CYS A 178 16.44 11.47 -4.33
CA CYS A 178 15.91 10.43 -3.45
C CYS A 178 16.66 9.10 -3.60
N GLN A 179 16.98 8.71 -4.84
CA GLN A 179 17.74 7.49 -5.12
C GLN A 179 19.15 7.55 -4.55
N ARG A 180 19.86 8.68 -4.70
CA ARG A 180 21.21 8.88 -4.13
C ARG A 180 21.21 8.85 -2.61
N GLU A 181 20.21 9.49 -1.99
CA GLU A 181 20.08 9.56 -0.53
C GLU A 181 19.49 8.28 0.10
N GLY A 182 18.95 7.37 -0.72
CA GLY A 182 18.35 6.13 -0.23
C GLY A 182 17.05 6.39 0.52
N VAL A 183 16.24 7.35 0.07
CA VAL A 183 14.99 7.74 0.71
C VAL A 183 13.80 7.54 -0.23
N VAL A 184 12.62 7.30 0.33
CA VAL A 184 11.37 7.12 -0.40
C VAL A 184 10.28 7.95 0.25
N ASP A 185 9.43 8.63 -0.53
CA ASP A 185 8.21 9.24 -0.01
C ASP A 185 7.05 8.23 0.05
N PHE A 186 5.89 8.66 0.57
CA PHE A 186 4.73 7.77 0.69
C PHE A 186 4.20 7.26 -0.66
N ALA A 187 4.11 8.14 -1.67
CA ALA A 187 3.61 7.75 -2.99
C ALA A 187 4.57 6.78 -3.69
N GLU A 188 5.88 6.94 -3.44
CA GLU A 188 6.93 6.05 -3.93
C GLU A 188 6.76 4.60 -3.45
N LEU A 189 6.25 4.38 -2.23
CA LEU A 189 6.02 3.02 -1.72
C LEU A 189 5.07 2.24 -2.64
N LEU A 190 4.03 2.89 -3.17
CA LEU A 190 3.06 2.25 -4.06
C LEU A 190 3.66 2.05 -5.45
N LEU A 191 4.22 3.11 -6.04
CA LEU A 191 4.78 3.04 -7.39
C LEU A 191 5.92 2.03 -7.49
N ARG A 192 6.88 2.04 -6.56
CA ARG A 192 7.99 1.09 -6.56
C ARG A 192 7.52 -0.34 -6.35
N SER A 193 6.49 -0.57 -5.52
CA SER A 193 5.90 -1.90 -5.32
C SER A 193 5.22 -2.41 -6.59
N TYR A 194 4.50 -1.53 -7.29
CA TYR A 194 3.88 -1.84 -8.58
C TYR A 194 4.95 -2.21 -9.61
N GLU A 195 5.98 -1.39 -9.78
CA GLU A 195 7.08 -1.65 -10.72
C GLU A 195 7.83 -2.94 -10.40
N LEU A 196 8.10 -3.22 -9.12
CA LEU A 196 8.73 -4.45 -8.67
C LEU A 196 7.93 -5.67 -9.14
N LEU A 197 6.62 -5.70 -8.86
CA LEU A 197 5.75 -6.80 -9.25
C LEU A 197 5.55 -6.86 -10.78
N GLN A 198 5.56 -5.74 -11.47
CA GLN A 198 5.42 -5.70 -12.92
C GLN A 198 6.66 -6.26 -13.63
N ARG A 199 7.86 -5.86 -13.17
CA ARG A 199 9.14 -6.16 -13.83
C ARG A 199 9.77 -7.46 -13.36
N HIS A 200 9.54 -7.87 -12.10
CA HIS A 200 10.17 -9.06 -11.52
C HIS A 200 9.19 -10.25 -11.42
N GLU A 201 9.06 -10.98 -12.52
CA GLU A 201 8.11 -12.10 -12.65
C GLU A 201 8.19 -13.15 -11.51
N PRO A 202 9.37 -13.64 -11.07
CA PRO A 202 9.44 -14.60 -9.97
C PRO A 202 8.85 -14.10 -8.65
N ILE A 203 9.01 -12.81 -8.33
CA ILE A 203 8.48 -12.22 -7.10
C ILE A 203 6.96 -12.09 -7.22
N ARG A 204 6.47 -11.66 -8.40
CA ARG A 204 5.04 -11.61 -8.69
C ARG A 204 4.38 -12.97 -8.54
N HIS A 205 4.92 -14.02 -9.16
CA HIS A 205 4.39 -15.39 -9.05
C HIS A 205 4.41 -15.91 -7.61
N HIS A 206 5.47 -15.59 -6.84
CA HIS A 206 5.53 -15.94 -5.42
C HIS A 206 4.34 -15.38 -4.65
N TYR A 207 4.04 -14.09 -4.80
CA TYR A 207 2.94 -13.45 -4.07
C TYR A 207 1.55 -13.82 -4.61
N GLN A 208 1.39 -14.03 -5.93
CA GLN A 208 0.16 -14.55 -6.51
C GLN A 208 -0.17 -15.96 -6.01
N SER A 209 0.85 -16.83 -5.91
CA SER A 209 0.68 -18.20 -5.41
C SER A 209 0.41 -18.22 -3.89
N ARG A 210 1.04 -17.30 -3.17
CA ARG A 210 0.88 -17.14 -1.72
C ARG A 210 -0.52 -16.63 -1.37
N PHE A 211 -0.91 -15.47 -1.89
CA PHE A 211 -2.15 -14.79 -1.51
C PHE A 211 -3.36 -15.32 -2.28
N ARG A 212 -3.84 -16.48 -1.84
CA ARG A 212 -5.05 -17.10 -2.39
C ARG A 212 -6.33 -16.34 -2.04
N ASN A 213 -6.30 -15.55 -0.96
CA ASN A 213 -7.42 -14.71 -0.55
C ASN A 213 -6.94 -13.28 -0.33
N ILE A 214 -7.50 -12.35 -1.11
CA ILE A 214 -7.25 -10.91 -1.00
C ILE A 214 -8.54 -10.25 -0.55
N LEU A 215 -8.50 -9.52 0.56
CA LEU A 215 -9.63 -8.78 1.13
C LEU A 215 -9.23 -7.31 1.23
N VAL A 216 -10.10 -6.41 0.78
CA VAL A 216 -9.88 -4.96 0.76
C VAL A 216 -11.08 -4.27 1.41
#